data_AF-A0A7J4RN05-F1
#
_entry.id   AF-A0A7J4RN05-F1
#
_cell.length_a   1.000
_cell.length_b   1.000
_cell.length_c   1.000
_cell.angle_alpha   90.00
_cell.angle_beta   90.00
_cell.angle_gamma   90.00
#
_symmetry.space_group_name_H-M   'P 1'
#
loop_
_entity.id
_entity.type
_entity.pdbx_description
1 polymer ?
#
loop_
_entity_poly.entity_id
_entity_poly.type
_entity_poly.pdbx_seq_one_letter_code
_entity_poly.pdbx_strand_id
1 'polypeptide(L)'
;MTDWWMQWWLGLALLISGYSMARMGPAFKRSKLGAPLFLLGLLMTLFPPDGLLAAESRASDEISAFLYWMAPAVAGFYLVASGAPIYYISSKLRLVVGWVLVLFAGYLIFENWSPGVESAISGIAVILGLVTTAVLHLIAVRFTESISSGDGVTKPLDDEEIKHVSAILSSHLSQMEASLDE
;
A
#
# COMPACT_ATOMS: atom_id res chain seq x y z
N MET A 1 -4.56 -5.19 -27.87
CA MET A 1 -4.58 -4.70 -26.47
C MET A 1 -3.58 -5.54 -25.68
N THR A 2 -2.25 -5.45 -25.88
CA THR A 2 -1.40 -6.53 -25.29
C THR A 2 0.01 -6.19 -24.82
N ASP A 3 0.81 -5.34 -25.47
CA ASP A 3 2.24 -5.26 -25.05
C ASP A 3 2.47 -4.19 -23.99
N TRP A 4 1.96 -2.97 -24.22
CA TRP A 4 2.09 -1.87 -23.27
C TRP A 4 1.42 -2.13 -21.92
N TRP A 5 0.20 -2.67 -21.93
CA TRP A 5 -0.57 -2.90 -20.69
C TRP A 5 0.13 -3.88 -19.75
N MET A 6 0.62 -4.99 -20.31
CA MET A 6 1.33 -6.00 -19.52
C MET A 6 2.67 -5.47 -19.02
N GLN A 7 3.41 -4.74 -19.86
CA GLN A 7 4.64 -4.06 -19.46
C GLN A 7 4.41 -3.03 -18.36
N TRP A 8 3.31 -2.26 -18.43
CA TRP A 8 2.97 -1.26 -17.43
C TRP A 8 2.67 -1.87 -16.07
N TRP A 9 1.79 -2.88 -16.02
CA TRP A 9 1.46 -3.58 -14.77
C TRP A 9 2.66 -4.30 -14.18
N LEU A 10 3.47 -4.94 -15.04
CA LEU A 10 4.69 -5.62 -14.58
C LEU A 10 5.72 -4.62 -14.08
N GLY A 11 5.91 -3.50 -14.77
CA GLY A 11 6.78 -2.40 -14.33
C GLY A 11 6.37 -1.84 -12.97
N LEU A 12 5.07 -1.58 -12.79
CA LEU A 12 4.50 -1.11 -11.53
C LEU A 12 4.65 -2.15 -10.40
N ALA A 13 4.40 -3.43 -10.68
CA ALA A 13 4.62 -4.53 -9.75
C ALA A 13 6.07 -4.60 -9.27
N LEU A 14 7.03 -4.45 -10.18
CA LEU A 14 8.46 -4.47 -9.89
C LEU A 14 8.89 -3.22 -9.11
N LEU A 15 8.37 -2.04 -9.43
CA LEU A 15 8.61 -0.80 -8.69
C LEU A 15 8.15 -0.93 -7.23
N ILE A 16 6.91 -1.36 -7.00
CA ILE A 16 6.36 -1.52 -5.66
C ILE A 16 7.13 -2.60 -4.88
N SER A 17 7.42 -3.73 -5.52
CA SER A 17 8.17 -4.82 -4.89
C SER A 17 9.60 -4.41 -4.55
N GLY A 18 10.32 -3.79 -5.49
CA GLY A 18 11.67 -3.30 -5.29
C GLY A 18 11.76 -2.25 -4.18
N TYR A 19 10.81 -1.31 -4.13
CA TYR A 19 10.73 -0.31 -3.06
C TYR A 19 10.45 -0.96 -1.69
N SER A 20 9.48 -1.88 -1.62
CA SER A 20 9.16 -2.62 -0.40
C SER A 20 10.39 -3.40 0.12
N MET A 21 11.08 -4.11 -0.77
CA MET A 21 12.31 -4.86 -0.46
C MET A 21 13.47 -3.95 0.00
N ALA A 22 13.58 -2.74 -0.57
CA ALA A 22 14.59 -1.75 -0.16
C ALA A 22 14.30 -1.14 1.21
N ARG A 23 13.02 -1.13 1.64
CA ARG A 23 12.55 -0.59 2.91
C ARG A 23 12.24 -1.66 3.96
N MET A 24 12.75 -2.89 3.78
CA MET A 24 12.62 -3.94 4.79
C MET A 24 13.11 -3.48 6.17
N GLY A 25 12.32 -3.80 7.19
CA GLY A 25 12.50 -3.35 8.56
C GLY A 25 13.75 -3.93 9.24
N PRO A 26 14.12 -3.41 10.42
CA PRO A 26 15.38 -3.74 11.10
C PRO A 26 15.57 -5.23 11.42
N ALA A 27 14.47 -6.00 11.52
CA ALA A 27 14.48 -7.44 11.79
C ALA A 27 14.97 -8.29 10.60
N PHE A 28 15.13 -7.69 9.42
CA PHE A 28 15.60 -8.37 8.21
C PHE A 28 16.82 -7.64 7.63
N LYS A 29 17.77 -8.40 7.08
CA LYS A 29 18.85 -7.80 6.30
C LYS A 29 18.24 -7.20 5.03
N ARG A 30 18.52 -5.92 4.79
CA ARG A 30 18.03 -5.21 3.61
C ARG A 30 18.38 -5.99 2.34
N SER A 31 17.38 -6.23 1.50
CA SER A 31 17.56 -7.02 0.29
C SER A 31 18.46 -6.29 -0.71
N LYS A 32 19.53 -6.95 -1.16
CA LYS A 32 20.39 -6.47 -2.26
C LYS A 32 19.66 -6.44 -3.59
N LEU A 33 18.54 -7.16 -3.71
CA LEU A 33 17.72 -7.24 -4.91
C LEU A 33 16.67 -6.12 -5.01
N GLY A 34 16.41 -5.36 -3.94
CA GLY A 34 15.39 -4.31 -3.97
C GLY A 34 15.68 -3.21 -4.99
N ALA A 35 16.91 -2.67 -4.99
CA ALA A 35 17.34 -1.63 -5.92
C ALA A 35 17.35 -2.08 -7.41
N PRO A 36 17.94 -3.22 -7.80
CA PRO A 36 17.90 -3.65 -9.20
C PRO A 36 16.49 -3.99 -9.67
N LEU A 37 15.62 -4.54 -8.81
CA LEU A 37 14.23 -4.83 -9.14
C LEU A 37 13.43 -3.54 -9.36
N PHE A 38 13.65 -2.54 -8.51
CA PHE A 38 13.07 -1.20 -8.68
C PHE A 38 13.52 -0.55 -9.98
N LEU A 39 14.83 -0.58 -10.29
CA LEU A 39 15.37 -0.03 -11.53
C LEU A 39 14.82 -0.74 -12.76
N LEU A 40 14.66 -2.06 -12.72
CA LEU A 40 14.03 -2.82 -13.80
C LEU A 40 12.58 -2.39 -14.00
N GLY A 41 11.82 -2.24 -12.92
CA GLY A 41 10.46 -1.71 -13.00
C GLY A 41 10.41 -0.31 -13.60
N LEU A 42 11.34 0.57 -13.21
CA LEU A 42 11.48 1.92 -13.75
C LEU A 42 11.82 1.91 -15.25
N LEU A 43 12.73 1.04 -15.69
CA LEU A 43 13.06 0.88 -17.10
C LEU A 43 11.84 0.44 -17.89
N MET A 44 11.06 -0.51 -17.36
CA MET A 44 9.84 -0.96 -18.03
C MET A 44 8.77 0.14 -18.12
N THR A 45 8.67 1.04 -17.16
CA THR A 45 7.73 2.16 -17.25
C THR A 45 8.21 3.28 -18.17
N LEU A 46 9.53 3.54 -18.23
CA LEU A 46 10.12 4.62 -19.04
C LEU A 46 10.36 4.25 -20.51
N PHE A 47 10.48 2.96 -20.84
CA PHE A 47 10.75 2.49 -22.21
C PHE A 47 9.61 1.61 -22.77
N PRO A 48 8.39 2.16 -22.93
CA PRO A 48 7.26 1.44 -23.51
C PRO A 48 7.49 1.13 -25.00
N PRO A 49 6.91 0.03 -25.51
CA PRO A 49 7.12 -0.42 -26.89
C PRO A 49 6.54 0.56 -27.91
N ASP A 50 5.50 1.29 -27.53
CA ASP A 50 4.83 2.30 -28.36
C ASP A 50 5.52 3.68 -28.31
N GLY A 51 6.62 3.80 -27.55
CA GLY A 51 7.35 5.06 -27.36
C GLY A 51 6.83 5.91 -26.19
N LEU A 52 7.72 6.71 -25.61
CA LEU A 52 7.46 7.44 -24.35
C LEU A 52 6.31 8.44 -24.47
N LEU A 53 6.27 9.24 -25.54
CA LEU A 53 5.25 10.29 -25.72
C LEU A 53 3.84 9.70 -25.87
N ALA A 54 3.70 8.58 -26.58
CA ALA A 54 2.41 7.90 -26.75
C ALA A 54 1.92 7.31 -25.42
N ALA A 55 2.84 6.71 -24.65
CA ALA A 55 2.52 6.19 -23.33
C ALA A 55 2.19 7.29 -22.31
N GLU A 56 2.89 8.41 -22.33
CA GLU A 56 2.62 9.57 -21.47
C GLU A 56 1.25 10.16 -21.76
N SER A 57 0.94 10.43 -23.04
CA SER A 57 -0.37 10.95 -23.45
C SER A 57 -1.49 10.01 -22.99
N ARG A 58 -1.34 8.70 -23.25
CA ARG A 58 -2.33 7.71 -22.84
C ARG A 58 -2.47 7.62 -21.32
N ALA A 59 -1.37 7.58 -20.58
CA ALA A 59 -1.40 7.55 -19.13
C ALA A 59 -2.07 8.82 -18.57
N SER A 60 -1.79 10.00 -19.15
CA SER A 60 -2.43 11.25 -18.78
C SER A 60 -3.94 11.21 -19.03
N ASP A 61 -4.39 10.71 -20.18
CA ASP A 61 -5.80 10.58 -20.52
C ASP A 61 -6.51 9.64 -19.53
N GLU A 62 -5.94 8.48 -19.26
CA GLU A 62 -6.48 7.49 -18.32
C GLU A 62 -6.50 8.01 -16.87
N ILE A 63 -5.43 8.69 -16.42
CA ILE A 63 -5.35 9.33 -15.11
C ILE A 63 -6.42 10.42 -14.99
N SER A 64 -6.61 11.24 -16.02
CA SER A 64 -7.62 12.30 -16.03
C SER A 64 -9.04 11.72 -15.93
N ALA A 65 -9.33 10.66 -16.70
CA ALA A 65 -10.60 9.95 -16.69
C ALA A 65 -10.86 9.29 -15.32
N PHE A 66 -9.81 8.76 -14.69
CA PHE A 66 -9.89 8.16 -13.36
C PHE A 66 -10.08 9.21 -12.25
N LEU A 67 -9.33 10.31 -12.28
CA LEU A 67 -9.45 11.39 -11.28
C LEU A 67 -10.83 12.01 -11.28
N TYR A 68 -11.48 12.10 -12.44
CA TYR A 68 -12.78 12.72 -12.63
C TYR A 68 -13.83 12.20 -11.63
N TRP A 69 -13.91 10.89 -11.43
CA TRP A 69 -14.82 10.28 -10.45
C TRP A 69 -14.12 9.86 -9.15
N MET A 70 -12.82 9.54 -9.18
CA MET A 70 -12.09 9.12 -7.98
C MET A 70 -11.99 10.26 -6.96
N ALA A 71 -11.70 11.50 -7.39
CA ALA A 71 -11.52 12.61 -6.48
C ALA A 71 -12.75 12.86 -5.59
N PRO A 72 -13.99 12.99 -6.13
CA PRO A 72 -15.17 13.10 -5.29
C PRO A 72 -15.44 11.83 -4.47
N ALA A 73 -15.14 10.63 -4.99
CA ALA A 73 -15.33 9.39 -4.23
C ALA A 73 -14.45 9.33 -2.97
N VAL A 74 -13.14 9.61 -3.10
CA VAL A 74 -12.18 9.58 -1.98
C VAL A 74 -12.53 10.65 -0.94
N ALA A 75 -12.82 11.87 -1.38
CA ALA A 75 -13.25 12.95 -0.50
C ALA A 75 -14.56 12.58 0.24
N GLY A 76 -15.51 11.99 -0.49
CA GLY A 76 -16.78 11.51 0.06
C GLY A 76 -16.59 10.44 1.13
N PHE A 77 -15.85 9.37 0.83
CA PHE A 77 -15.56 8.29 1.79
C PHE A 77 -14.79 8.79 3.01
N TYR A 78 -13.83 9.70 2.83
CA TYR A 78 -13.12 10.32 3.95
C TYR A 78 -14.07 11.10 4.87
N LEU A 79 -15.00 11.88 4.31
CA LEU A 79 -16.00 12.61 5.09
C LEU A 79 -17.01 11.70 5.78
N VAL A 80 -17.44 10.61 5.13
CA VAL A 80 -18.29 9.59 5.75
C VAL A 80 -17.56 8.93 6.91
N ALA A 81 -16.31 8.50 6.72
CA ALA A 81 -15.52 7.84 7.76
C ALA A 81 -15.22 8.78 8.94
N SER A 82 -14.84 10.03 8.67
CA SER A 82 -14.57 11.04 9.70
C SER A 82 -15.83 11.62 10.35
N GLY A 83 -16.99 11.43 9.72
CA GLY A 83 -18.30 11.86 10.24
C GLY A 83 -19.05 10.78 11.00
N ALA A 84 -18.67 9.51 10.81
CA ALA A 84 -19.25 8.35 11.47
C ALA A 84 -19.10 8.44 12.99
N PRO A 85 -20.06 7.91 13.76
CA PRO A 85 -20.02 7.97 15.22
C PRO A 85 -18.83 7.19 15.78
N ILE A 86 -17.89 7.91 16.38
CA ILE A 86 -16.88 7.32 17.27
C ILE A 86 -17.30 7.74 18.68
N TYR A 87 -17.63 6.77 19.54
CA TYR A 87 -18.16 7.02 20.89
C TYR A 87 -19.41 7.92 20.93
N TYR A 88 -20.44 7.59 20.14
CA TYR A 88 -21.76 8.25 20.14
C TYR A 88 -21.83 9.71 19.65
N ILE A 89 -20.69 10.32 19.28
CA ILE A 89 -20.66 11.67 18.69
C ILE A 89 -20.48 11.52 17.18
N SER A 90 -21.49 11.91 16.41
CA SER A 90 -21.42 11.96 14.94
C SER A 90 -21.55 13.39 14.44
N SER A 91 -20.88 13.70 13.33
CA SER A 91 -21.07 14.98 12.66
C SER A 91 -21.99 14.80 11.45
N LYS A 92 -23.29 15.07 11.65
CA LYS A 92 -24.32 14.94 10.62
C LYS A 92 -23.96 15.67 9.33
N LEU A 93 -23.33 16.84 9.43
CA LEU A 93 -22.89 17.62 8.27
C LEU A 93 -21.84 16.86 7.43
N ARG A 94 -20.81 16.28 8.07
CA ARG A 94 -19.78 15.52 7.34
C ARG A 94 -20.37 14.27 6.70
N LEU A 95 -21.30 13.59 7.38
CA LEU A 95 -22.02 12.44 6.83
C LEU A 95 -22.82 12.82 5.59
N VAL A 96 -23.62 13.90 5.64
CA VAL A 96 -24.44 14.35 4.51
C VAL A 96 -23.56 14.76 3.34
N VAL A 97 -22.55 15.60 3.56
CA VAL A 97 -21.64 16.04 2.49
C VAL A 97 -20.87 14.85 1.91
N GLY A 98 -20.40 13.93 2.76
CA GLY A 98 -19.71 12.73 2.35
C GLY A 98 -20.57 11.83 1.45
N TRP A 99 -21.81 11.57 1.84
CA TRP A 99 -22.74 10.78 1.02
C TRP A 99 -23.13 11.48 -0.28
N VAL A 100 -23.32 12.80 -0.27
CA VAL A 100 -23.57 13.56 -1.51
C VAL A 100 -22.40 13.41 -2.49
N LEU A 101 -21.15 13.50 -2.02
CA LEU A 101 -19.97 13.30 -2.85
C LEU A 101 -19.83 11.86 -3.37
N VAL A 102 -20.13 10.86 -2.54
CA VAL A 102 -20.11 9.44 -2.97
C VAL A 102 -21.18 9.19 -4.04
N LEU A 103 -22.40 9.70 -3.85
CA LEU A 103 -23.47 9.58 -4.84
C LEU A 103 -23.15 10.35 -6.12
N PHE A 104 -22.55 11.54 -6.01
CA PHE A 104 -22.09 12.30 -7.15
C PHE A 104 -21.01 11.55 -7.94
N ALA A 105 -20.03 10.96 -7.27
CA ALA A 105 -19.03 10.11 -7.92
C ALA A 105 -19.67 8.90 -8.61
N GLY A 106 -20.65 8.25 -7.97
CA GLY A 106 -21.43 7.17 -8.57
C GLY A 106 -22.21 7.62 -9.82
N TYR A 107 -22.79 8.81 -9.80
CA TYR A 107 -23.43 9.42 -10.96
C TYR A 107 -22.45 9.65 -12.11
N LEU A 108 -21.26 10.20 -11.84
CA LEU A 108 -20.22 10.39 -12.86
C LEU A 108 -19.78 9.08 -13.49
N ILE A 109 -19.64 8.02 -12.68
CA ILE A 109 -19.34 6.67 -13.19
C ILE A 109 -20.48 6.21 -14.09
N PHE A 110 -21.73 6.33 -13.66
CA PHE A 110 -22.90 5.87 -14.41
C PHE A 110 -23.08 6.62 -15.73
N GLU A 111 -22.93 7.94 -15.74
CA GLU A 111 -23.02 8.78 -16.95
C GLU A 111 -21.95 8.41 -17.98
N ASN A 112 -20.73 8.12 -17.51
CA ASN A 112 -19.62 7.75 -18.37
C ASN A 112 -19.54 6.23 -18.63
N TRP A 113 -20.46 5.43 -18.07
CA TRP A 113 -20.49 4.00 -18.27
C TRP A 113 -21.12 3.69 -19.63
N SER A 114 -20.30 3.21 -20.57
CA SER A 114 -20.78 2.56 -21.79
C SER A 114 -20.85 1.04 -21.59
N PRO A 115 -22.04 0.44 -21.36
CA PRO A 115 -22.17 -1.00 -21.20
C PRO A 115 -21.98 -1.69 -22.55
N GLY A 116 -20.75 -2.11 -22.82
CA GLY A 116 -20.38 -2.90 -23.99
C GLY A 116 -19.53 -4.12 -23.61
N VAL A 117 -19.58 -5.17 -24.44
CA VAL A 117 -18.78 -6.41 -24.26
C VAL A 117 -17.29 -6.08 -24.17
N GLU A 118 -16.81 -5.10 -24.95
CA GLU A 118 -15.41 -4.65 -24.92
C GLU A 118 -15.04 -3.97 -23.60
N SER A 119 -15.94 -3.18 -23.01
CA SER A 119 -15.71 -2.57 -21.69
C SER A 119 -15.65 -3.63 -20.59
N ALA A 120 -16.49 -4.68 -20.70
CA ALA A 120 -16.51 -5.78 -19.74
C ALA A 120 -15.21 -6.61 -19.82
N ILE A 121 -14.74 -6.90 -21.03
CA ILE A 121 -13.45 -7.58 -21.25
C ILE A 121 -12.30 -6.74 -20.67
N SER A 122 -12.31 -5.43 -20.93
CA SER A 122 -11.29 -4.50 -20.40
C SER A 122 -11.32 -4.48 -18.86
N GLY A 123 -12.50 -4.42 -18.25
CA GLY A 123 -12.66 -4.47 -16.80
C GLY A 123 -12.14 -5.78 -16.20
N ILE A 124 -12.44 -6.93 -16.83
CA ILE A 124 -11.89 -8.23 -16.41
C ILE A 124 -10.36 -8.24 -16.54
N ALA A 125 -9.80 -7.69 -17.62
CA ALA A 125 -8.36 -7.60 -17.82
C ALA A 125 -7.67 -6.72 -16.76
N VAL A 126 -8.31 -5.63 -16.32
CA VAL A 126 -7.84 -4.79 -15.21
C VAL A 126 -7.82 -5.57 -13.91
N ILE A 127 -8.92 -6.26 -13.57
CA ILE A 127 -9.01 -7.07 -12.36
C ILE A 127 -7.93 -8.15 -12.36
N LEU A 128 -7.73 -8.85 -13.48
CA LEU A 128 -6.68 -9.84 -13.63
C LEU A 128 -5.29 -9.22 -13.45
N GLY A 129 -5.01 -8.06 -14.06
CA GLY A 129 -3.75 -7.35 -13.90
C GLY A 129 -3.46 -6.96 -12.44
N LEU A 130 -4.48 -6.49 -11.71
CA LEU A 130 -4.37 -6.19 -10.27
C LEU A 130 -4.07 -7.45 -9.45
N VAL A 131 -4.77 -8.55 -9.71
CA VAL A 131 -4.54 -9.84 -9.04
C VAL A 131 -3.13 -10.35 -9.33
N THR A 132 -2.70 -10.33 -10.59
CA THR A 132 -1.35 -10.74 -11.00
C THR A 132 -0.29 -9.89 -10.29
N THR A 133 -0.47 -8.57 -10.24
CA THR A 133 0.44 -7.65 -9.54
C THR A 133 0.55 -7.98 -8.05
N ALA A 134 -0.58 -8.23 -7.38
CA ALA A 134 -0.60 -8.62 -5.97
C ALA A 134 0.09 -9.97 -5.72
N VAL A 135 -0.17 -10.97 -6.57
CA VAL A 135 0.46 -12.29 -6.48
C VAL A 135 1.97 -12.19 -6.68
N LEU A 136 2.43 -11.47 -7.71
CA LEU A 136 3.86 -11.25 -7.95
C LEU A 136 4.53 -10.55 -6.76
N HIS A 137 3.85 -9.56 -6.17
CA HIS A 137 4.35 -8.89 -4.98
C HIS A 137 4.52 -9.84 -3.79
N LEU A 138 3.53 -10.69 -3.51
CA LEU A 138 3.62 -11.69 -2.45
C LEU A 138 4.74 -12.71 -2.69
N ILE A 139 4.93 -13.15 -3.95
CA ILE A 139 6.04 -14.02 -4.34
C ILE A 139 7.38 -13.31 -4.09
N ALA A 140 7.50 -12.03 -4.48
CA ALA A 140 8.71 -11.24 -4.27
C ALA A 140 9.04 -11.09 -2.78
N VAL A 141 8.04 -10.82 -1.94
CA VAL A 141 8.19 -10.77 -0.47
C VAL A 141 8.70 -12.11 0.05
N ARG A 142 8.00 -13.20 -0.25
CA ARG A 142 8.36 -14.54 0.24
C ARG A 142 9.74 -14.99 -0.24
N PHE A 143 10.09 -14.71 -1.49
CA PHE A 143 11.41 -14.99 -2.04
C PHE A 143 12.49 -14.22 -1.27
N THR A 144 12.24 -12.95 -0.97
CA THR A 144 13.18 -12.12 -0.23
C THR A 144 13.35 -12.59 1.22
N GLU A 145 12.25 -12.96 1.88
CA GLU A 145 12.30 -13.57 3.21
C GLU A 145 13.07 -14.89 3.21
N SER A 146 12.94 -15.70 2.15
CA SER A 146 13.67 -16.98 2.05
C SER A 146 15.18 -16.80 1.89
N ILE A 147 15.63 -15.68 1.32
CA ILE A 147 17.05 -15.36 1.12
C ILE A 147 17.62 -14.57 2.29
N SER A 148 16.84 -13.65 2.84
CA SER A 148 17.22 -12.88 4.02
C SER A 148 17.07 -13.81 5.23
N SER A 149 18.18 -14.40 5.69
CA SER A 149 18.21 -14.98 7.03
C SER A 149 17.77 -13.88 8.00
N GLY A 150 16.56 -13.99 8.55
CA GLY A 150 16.14 -13.15 9.67
C GLY A 150 17.23 -13.22 10.72
N ASP A 151 17.60 -12.08 11.30
CA ASP A 151 18.55 -12.13 12.41
C ASP A 151 17.97 -13.12 13.42
N GLY A 152 18.70 -14.21 13.64
CA GLY A 152 18.23 -15.32 14.44
C GLY A 152 17.73 -14.83 15.78
N VAL A 153 16.81 -15.59 16.38
CA VAL A 153 16.27 -15.41 17.74
C VAL A 153 17.25 -14.60 18.58
N THR A 154 16.84 -13.39 18.96
CA THR A 154 17.64 -12.49 19.79
C THR A 154 18.32 -13.31 20.87
N LYS A 155 19.65 -13.20 20.99
CA LYS A 155 20.38 -13.94 22.01
C LYS A 155 19.69 -13.70 23.35
N PRO A 156 19.51 -14.76 24.17
CA PRO A 156 19.01 -14.56 25.52
C PRO A 156 19.92 -13.56 26.24
N LEU A 157 19.32 -12.78 27.14
CA LEU A 157 20.04 -11.81 27.96
C LEU A 157 21.27 -12.48 28.57
N ASP A 158 22.42 -11.82 28.47
CA ASP A 158 23.61 -12.32 29.15
C ASP A 158 23.50 -12.12 30.68
N ASP A 159 24.40 -12.75 31.43
CA ASP A 159 24.37 -12.70 32.90
C ASP A 159 24.53 -11.27 33.47
N GLU A 160 25.28 -10.39 32.80
CA GLU A 160 25.42 -8.97 33.17
C GLU A 160 24.15 -8.18 32.85
N GLU A 161 23.53 -8.42 31.69
CA GLU A 161 22.26 -7.81 31.30
C GLU A 161 21.14 -8.25 32.25
N ILE A 162 21.06 -9.54 32.59
CA ILE A 162 20.12 -10.07 33.58
C ILE A 162 20.32 -9.36 34.92
N LYS A 163 21.56 -9.24 35.39
CA LYS A 163 21.85 -8.57 36.65
C LYS A 163 21.45 -7.10 36.63
N HIS A 164 21.69 -6.41 35.53
CA HIS A 164 21.33 -5.00 35.37
C HIS A 164 19.82 -4.79 35.35
N VAL A 165 19.10 -5.57 34.52
CA VAL A 165 17.64 -5.52 34.43
C VAL A 165 16.99 -5.90 35.75
N SER A 166 17.51 -6.92 36.45
CA SER A 166 17.02 -7.33 37.77
C SER A 166 17.17 -6.22 38.81
N ALA A 167 18.28 -5.47 38.78
CA ALA A 167 18.51 -4.35 39.69
C ALA A 167 17.54 -3.18 39.43
N ILE A 168 17.25 -2.88 38.16
CA ILE A 168 16.26 -1.85 37.81
C ILE A 168 14.87 -2.26 38.29
N LEU A 169 14.45 -3.49 37.98
CA LEU A 169 13.14 -4.01 38.37
C LEU A 169 12.95 -4.03 39.88
N SER A 170 13.95 -4.48 40.64
CA SER A 170 13.88 -4.50 42.10
C SER A 170 13.83 -3.11 42.70
N SER A 171 14.55 -2.14 42.12
CA SER A 171 14.49 -0.75 42.57
C SER A 171 13.11 -0.12 42.35
N HIS A 172 12.48 -0.35 41.20
CA HIS A 172 11.15 0.17 40.89
C HIS A 172 10.07 -0.50 41.76
N LEU A 173 10.19 -1.81 42.01
CA LEU A 173 9.29 -2.52 42.90
C LEU A 173 9.36 -1.99 44.33
N SER A 174 10.58 -1.77 44.85
CA SER A 174 10.78 -1.20 46.19
C SER A 174 10.24 0.24 46.30
N GLN A 175 10.39 1.06 45.26
CA GLN A 175 9.80 2.41 45.22
C GLN A 175 8.27 2.36 45.22
N MET A 176 7.67 1.42 44.47
CA MET A 176 6.23 1.21 44.47
C MET A 176 5.71 0.80 45.85
N GLU A 177 6.40 -0.11 46.52
CA GLU A 177 6.03 -0.61 47.85
C GLU A 177 6.12 0.51 48.89
N ALA A 178 7.18 1.31 48.85
CA ALA A 178 7.32 2.50 49.71
C ALA A 178 6.24 3.57 49.47
N SER A 179 5.75 3.71 48.23
CA SER A 179 4.66 4.65 47.91
C SER A 179 3.26 4.16 48.31
N LEU A 180 3.10 2.88 48.65
CA LEU A 180 1.84 2.31 49.16
C LEU A 180 1.74 2.40 50.69
N ASP A 181 2.87 2.62 51.37
CA ASP A 181 2.99 2.76 52.82
C ASP A 181 2.96 4.24 53.30
N GLU A 182 2.89 5.22 52.38
CA GLU A 182 2.60 6.64 52.64
C GLU A 182 1.11 6.99 52.42
#